data_AF-A0A6J1PQC8-F1
#
_entry.id   AF-A0A6J1PQC8-F1
#
_cell.length_a   1.000
_cell.length_b   1.000
_cell.length_c   1.000
_cell.angle_alpha   90.00
_cell.angle_beta   90.00
_cell.angle_gamma   90.00
#
_symmetry.space_group_name_H-M   'P 1'
#
loop_
_entity.id
_entity.type
_entity.pdbx_description
1 polymer ?
#
loop_
_entity_poly.entity_id
_entity_poly.type
_entity_poly.pdbx_seq_one_letter_code
_entity_poly.pdbx_strand_id
1 'polypeptide(L)'
;MGNVKKAVKEAIDLGYRHIDTAFFYNNEKEIGEAVREKIKEGSVTREDLFITTKLWNNVHKEELVVPACKKSLANLGLEYVDLYLIHWPFAFKEGNDLLPQDATGNLAESDVDYLETWRGMEECVRQGLTRSIGISNFNSEQITRLLKSAKIAPVNNQIEININLNQEKLVDFCKKHNITVTAYSPLGQPGNSSGMDNKLDSPLILQLAKKYKKTPAQIALRYVYQHGAAPIPKSVTT
;
A
#
# COMPACT_ATOMS: atom_id res chain seq x y z
N MET A 1 11.93 -12.75 17.86
CA MET A 1 11.89 -11.64 16.89
C MET A 1 10.74 -11.94 15.95
N GLY A 2 9.75 -11.06 15.79
CA GLY A 2 8.65 -11.32 14.86
C GLY A 2 9.16 -11.52 13.43
N ASN A 3 8.52 -12.42 12.67
CA ASN A 3 8.95 -12.75 11.30
C ASN A 3 9.00 -11.51 10.39
N VAL A 4 8.18 -10.50 10.67
CA VAL A 4 8.14 -9.23 9.90
C VAL A 4 9.36 -8.37 10.19
N LYS A 5 9.71 -8.16 11.47
CA LYS A 5 10.88 -7.36 11.86
C LYS A 5 12.16 -7.87 11.17
N LYS A 6 12.38 -9.19 11.22
CA LYS A 6 13.55 -9.82 10.58
C LYS A 6 13.56 -9.59 9.07
N ALA A 7 12.42 -9.84 8.41
CA ALA A 7 12.30 -9.65 6.96
C ALA A 7 12.55 -8.21 6.52
N VAL A 8 12.09 -7.20 7.29
CA VAL A 8 12.34 -5.79 6.96
C VAL A 8 13.83 -5.44 7.07
N LYS A 9 14.53 -5.92 8.11
CA LYS A 9 15.98 -5.68 8.26
C LYS A 9 16.75 -6.28 7.09
N GLU A 10 16.47 -7.53 6.74
CA GLU A 10 17.11 -8.21 5.61
C GLU A 10 16.78 -7.56 4.27
N ALA A 11 15.54 -7.09 4.07
CA ALA A 11 15.18 -6.34 2.88
C ALA A 11 16.05 -5.07 2.75
N ILE A 12 16.24 -4.32 3.84
CA ILE A 12 17.11 -3.14 3.85
C ILE A 12 18.56 -3.53 3.52
N ASP A 13 19.08 -4.62 4.10
CA ASP A 13 20.43 -5.13 3.86
C ASP A 13 20.62 -5.58 2.40
N LEU A 14 19.58 -6.13 1.77
CA LEU A 14 19.56 -6.51 0.35
C LEU A 14 19.42 -5.31 -0.60
N GLY A 15 19.22 -4.10 -0.07
CA GLY A 15 19.13 -2.87 -0.86
C GLY A 15 17.71 -2.35 -1.09
N TYR A 16 16.67 -2.95 -0.50
CA TYR A 16 15.33 -2.36 -0.55
C TYR A 16 15.33 -1.03 0.20
N ARG A 17 14.68 -0.04 -0.41
CA ARG A 17 14.49 1.29 0.16
C ARG A 17 13.02 1.69 0.25
N HIS A 18 12.10 0.87 -0.25
CA HIS A 18 10.66 1.09 -0.14
C HIS A 18 10.04 0.00 0.74
N ILE A 19 9.34 0.40 1.79
CA ILE A 19 8.58 -0.47 2.69
C ILE A 19 7.11 -0.03 2.67
N ASP A 20 6.23 -0.94 2.25
CA ASP A 20 4.78 -0.76 2.29
C ASP A 20 4.19 -1.44 3.53
N THR A 21 3.41 -0.69 4.31
CA THR A 21 2.65 -1.19 5.46
C THR A 21 1.23 -0.60 5.47
N ALA A 22 0.44 -0.91 6.48
CA ALA A 22 -0.85 -0.31 6.75
C ALA A 22 -1.19 -0.46 8.24
N PHE A 23 -1.94 0.49 8.79
CA PHE A 23 -2.48 0.38 10.14
C PHE A 23 -3.22 -0.94 10.38
N PHE A 24 -4.03 -1.37 9.40
CA PHE A 24 -4.82 -2.59 9.46
C PHE A 24 -4.00 -3.88 9.63
N TYR A 25 -2.74 -3.91 9.19
CA TYR A 25 -1.90 -5.11 9.28
C TYR A 25 -1.43 -5.41 10.71
N ASN A 26 -1.67 -4.47 11.64
CA ASN A 26 -1.36 -4.61 13.06
C ASN A 26 0.11 -4.98 13.35
N ASN A 27 1.03 -4.50 12.51
CA ASN A 27 2.45 -4.79 12.61
C ASN A 27 3.36 -3.56 12.36
N GLU A 28 2.79 -2.36 12.29
CA GLU A 28 3.54 -1.10 12.13
C GLU A 28 4.62 -0.93 13.20
N LYS A 29 4.38 -1.38 14.45
CA LYS A 29 5.37 -1.32 15.53
C LYS A 29 6.62 -2.14 15.23
N GLU A 30 6.44 -3.38 14.77
CA GLU A 30 7.56 -4.26 14.42
C GLU A 30 8.37 -3.70 13.24
N ILE A 31 7.68 -3.13 12.25
CA ILE A 31 8.30 -2.50 11.08
C ILE A 31 9.08 -1.24 11.50
N GLY A 32 8.48 -0.40 12.32
CA GLY A 32 9.13 0.80 12.86
C GLY A 32 10.37 0.47 13.67
N GLU A 33 10.32 -0.57 14.51
CA GLU A 33 11.51 -1.06 15.22
C GLU A 33 12.63 -1.50 14.27
N ALA A 34 12.32 -2.27 13.22
CA ALA A 34 13.31 -2.69 12.23
C ALA A 34 13.99 -1.49 11.55
N VAL A 35 13.19 -0.51 11.12
CA VAL A 35 13.67 0.71 10.48
C VAL A 35 14.60 1.50 11.42
N ARG A 36 14.16 1.75 12.66
CA ARG A 36 14.97 2.50 13.64
C ARG A 36 16.27 1.77 14.01
N GLU A 37 16.24 0.44 14.09
CA GLU A 37 17.46 -0.36 14.30
C GLU A 37 18.44 -0.22 13.13
N LYS A 38 17.98 -0.34 11.87
CA LYS A 38 18.84 -0.18 10.69
C LYS A 38 19.44 1.23 10.58
N ILE A 39 18.68 2.26 10.98
CA ILE A 39 19.18 3.63 11.08
C ILE A 39 20.23 3.75 12.18
N LYS A 40 19.97 3.21 13.37
CA LYS A 40 20.92 3.23 14.50
C LYS A 40 22.21 2.48 14.20
N GLU A 41 22.12 1.38 13.46
CA GLU A 41 23.26 0.61 12.95
C GLU A 41 24.09 1.38 11.89
N GLY A 42 23.56 2.50 11.36
CA GLY A 42 24.22 3.31 10.33
C GLY A 42 24.18 2.70 8.93
N SER A 43 23.32 1.71 8.69
CA SER A 43 23.20 1.07 7.36
C SER A 43 22.45 1.92 6.34
N VAL A 44 21.56 2.80 6.82
CA VAL A 44 20.73 3.73 6.05
C VAL A 44 20.40 4.94 6.92
N THR A 45 20.06 6.08 6.32
CA THR A 45 19.42 7.20 7.02
C THR A 45 17.89 7.12 6.91
N ARG A 46 17.16 8.02 7.59
CA ARG A 46 15.70 8.09 7.44
C ARG A 46 15.33 8.44 6.00
N GLU A 47 16.09 9.32 5.36
CA GLU A 47 15.86 9.87 4.02
C GLU A 47 16.17 8.86 2.91
N ASP A 48 17.01 7.86 3.20
CA ASP A 48 17.23 6.73 2.28
C ASP A 48 15.98 5.85 2.12
N LEU A 49 15.05 5.89 3.09
CA LEU A 49 13.89 5.01 3.12
C LEU A 49 12.61 5.75 2.70
N PHE A 50 11.83 5.07 1.87
CA PHE A 50 10.47 5.42 1.49
C PHE A 50 9.49 4.51 2.25
N ILE A 51 8.75 5.08 3.20
CA ILE A 51 7.79 4.35 4.04
C ILE A 51 6.36 4.74 3.65
N THR A 52 5.56 3.75 3.26
CA THR A 52 4.13 3.91 2.95
C THR A 52 3.28 3.33 4.07
N THR A 53 2.26 4.05 4.55
CA THR A 53 1.17 3.49 5.38
C THR A 53 -0.21 3.94 4.90
N LYS A 54 -1.28 3.41 5.50
CA LYS A 54 -2.65 3.55 4.98
C LYS A 54 -3.67 3.83 6.08
N LEU A 55 -4.56 4.77 5.81
CA LEU A 55 -5.75 5.10 6.60
C LEU A 55 -6.78 3.97 6.45
N TRP A 56 -7.22 3.37 7.57
CA TRP A 56 -8.22 2.29 7.54
C TRP A 56 -9.66 2.80 7.51
N ASN A 57 -10.59 1.91 7.21
CA ASN A 57 -11.95 2.25 6.80
C ASN A 57 -12.83 2.79 7.93
N ASN A 58 -12.51 2.50 9.20
CA ASN A 58 -13.27 2.98 10.37
C ASN A 58 -12.91 4.40 10.84
N VAL A 59 -12.05 5.12 10.09
CA VAL A 59 -11.57 6.47 10.44
C VAL A 59 -11.60 7.43 9.24
N HIS A 60 -12.68 7.36 8.45
CA HIS A 60 -12.83 8.17 7.23
C HIS A 60 -13.33 9.60 7.44
N LYS A 61 -13.96 9.90 8.59
CA LYS A 61 -14.40 11.28 8.91
C LYS A 61 -13.20 12.23 8.91
N GLU A 62 -13.39 13.42 8.35
CA GLU A 62 -12.32 14.40 8.13
C GLU A 62 -11.49 14.66 9.40
N GLU A 63 -12.15 14.85 10.54
CA GLU A 63 -11.53 15.13 11.83
C GLU A 63 -10.75 13.94 12.43
N LEU A 64 -10.99 12.72 11.95
CA LEU A 64 -10.33 11.49 12.43
C LEU A 64 -9.06 11.14 11.65
N VAL A 65 -8.88 11.69 10.45
CA VAL A 65 -7.76 11.35 9.55
C VAL A 65 -6.40 11.74 10.16
N VAL A 66 -6.27 12.97 10.67
CA VAL A 66 -5.02 13.44 11.29
C VAL A 66 -4.66 12.65 12.56
N PRO A 67 -5.59 12.43 13.52
CA PRO A 67 -5.35 11.52 14.64
C PRO A 67 -4.90 10.11 14.22
N ALA A 68 -5.53 9.55 13.18
CA ALA A 68 -5.16 8.23 12.67
C ALA A 68 -3.74 8.21 12.07
N CYS A 69 -3.37 9.23 11.29
CA CYS A 69 -2.01 9.37 10.77
C CYS A 69 -0.97 9.47 11.90
N LYS A 70 -1.22 10.31 12.93
CA LYS A 70 -0.36 10.43 14.11
C LYS A 70 -0.25 9.10 14.88
N LYS A 71 -1.31 8.30 14.92
CA LYS A 71 -1.29 6.98 15.54
C LYS A 71 -0.35 6.03 14.79
N SER A 72 -0.42 5.99 13.45
CA SER A 72 0.52 5.21 12.63
C SER A 72 1.97 5.68 12.83
N LEU A 73 2.22 6.99 12.84
CA LEU A 73 3.55 7.56 13.13
C LEU A 73 4.08 7.14 14.50
N ALA A 74 3.23 7.18 15.53
CA ALA A 74 3.60 6.72 16.87
C ALA A 74 3.91 5.21 16.91
N ASN A 75 3.14 4.38 16.19
CA ASN A 75 3.43 2.96 16.07
C ASN A 75 4.78 2.74 15.37
N LEU A 76 5.01 3.42 14.24
CA LEU A 76 6.25 3.34 13.46
C LEU A 76 7.44 4.00 14.18
N GLY A 77 7.19 4.82 15.20
CA GLY A 77 8.20 5.66 15.85
C GLY A 77 8.92 6.57 14.86
N LEU A 78 8.18 7.17 13.93
CA LEU A 78 8.68 8.09 12.90
C LEU A 78 8.00 9.45 13.03
N GLU A 79 8.68 10.50 12.60
CA GLU A 79 8.12 11.86 12.55
C GLU A 79 7.22 12.08 11.32
N TYR A 80 7.52 11.39 10.22
CA TYR A 80 6.74 11.43 8.99
C TYR A 80 6.79 10.08 8.23
N VAL A 81 5.79 9.85 7.39
CA VAL A 81 5.82 8.80 6.34
C VAL A 81 5.96 9.44 4.95
N ASP A 82 6.59 8.74 4.02
CA ASP A 82 6.82 9.26 2.67
C ASP A 82 5.54 9.29 1.85
N LEU A 83 4.66 8.30 2.08
CA LEU A 83 3.35 8.21 1.42
C LEU A 83 2.26 7.74 2.41
N TYR A 84 1.15 8.47 2.46
CA TYR A 84 -0.04 8.08 3.19
C TYR A 84 -1.22 7.87 2.25
N LEU A 85 -1.84 6.69 2.28
CA LEU A 85 -2.91 6.31 1.37
C LEU A 85 -4.26 6.20 2.06
N ILE A 86 -5.36 6.60 1.40
CA ILE A 86 -6.69 6.06 1.73
C ILE A 86 -6.70 4.59 1.30
N HIS A 87 -6.93 3.64 2.21
CA HIS A 87 -6.79 2.21 1.91
C HIS A 87 -7.90 1.68 0.99
N TRP A 88 -9.13 2.16 1.16
CA TRP A 88 -10.28 1.82 0.31
C TRP A 88 -11.19 3.04 0.11
N PRO A 89 -11.93 3.15 -1.00
CA PRO A 89 -12.83 4.29 -1.29
C PRO A 89 -14.19 4.22 -0.56
N PHE A 90 -14.30 3.48 0.54
CA PHE A 90 -15.52 3.34 1.33
C PHE A 90 -15.22 3.31 2.83
N ALA A 91 -16.19 3.74 3.64
CA ALA A 91 -16.06 3.89 5.07
C ALA A 91 -16.82 2.80 5.85
N PHE A 92 -16.28 2.44 7.00
CA PHE A 92 -17.00 1.70 8.03
C PHE A 92 -17.47 2.65 9.12
N LYS A 93 -18.44 2.21 9.93
CA LYS A 93 -18.82 2.93 11.16
C LYS A 93 -17.61 3.15 12.04
N GLU A 94 -17.54 4.33 12.65
CA GLU A 94 -16.40 4.68 13.50
C GLU A 94 -16.42 3.88 14.80
N GLY A 95 -15.23 3.53 15.29
CA GLY A 95 -15.08 2.76 16.50
C GLY A 95 -13.71 2.10 16.60
N ASN A 96 -13.51 1.30 17.64
CA ASN A 96 -12.26 0.57 17.86
C ASN A 96 -12.15 -0.69 17.00
N ASP A 97 -13.27 -1.23 16.55
CA ASP A 97 -13.30 -2.42 15.71
C ASP A 97 -12.89 -2.08 14.29
N LEU A 98 -11.88 -2.79 13.77
CA LEU A 98 -11.40 -2.59 12.40
C LEU A 98 -12.38 -3.15 11.36
N LEU A 99 -13.23 -4.10 11.76
CA LEU A 99 -14.25 -4.74 10.94
C LEU A 99 -15.57 -4.72 11.73
N PRO A 100 -16.17 -3.54 11.96
CA PRO A 100 -17.36 -3.42 12.77
C PRO A 100 -18.51 -4.17 12.09
N GLN A 101 -19.36 -4.83 12.88
CA GLN A 101 -20.52 -5.57 12.38
C GLN A 101 -21.82 -4.93 12.85
N ASP A 102 -22.86 -4.99 12.01
CA ASP A 102 -24.21 -4.61 12.38
C ASP A 102 -24.92 -5.74 13.16
N ALA A 103 -26.18 -5.51 13.55
CA ALA A 103 -26.97 -6.49 14.30
C ALA A 103 -27.23 -7.81 13.53
N THR A 104 -26.98 -7.85 12.23
CA THR A 104 -27.15 -9.03 11.36
C THR A 104 -25.83 -9.75 11.07
N GLY A 105 -24.71 -9.25 11.58
CA GLY A 105 -23.37 -9.81 11.35
C GLY A 105 -22.70 -9.34 10.05
N ASN A 106 -23.31 -8.41 9.32
CA ASN A 106 -22.71 -7.80 8.13
C ASN A 106 -21.77 -6.66 8.51
N LEU A 107 -20.84 -6.29 7.63
CA LEU A 107 -19.97 -5.13 7.85
C LEU A 107 -20.82 -3.86 8.02
N ALA A 108 -20.58 -3.13 9.11
CA ALA A 108 -21.27 -1.89 9.38
C ALA A 108 -20.62 -0.75 8.61
N GLU A 109 -21.25 -0.35 7.50
CA GLU A 109 -20.79 0.73 6.61
C GLU A 109 -21.19 2.13 7.14
N SER A 110 -20.50 3.15 6.62
CA SER A 110 -20.76 4.57 6.90
C SER A 110 -20.86 5.33 5.58
N ASP A 111 -21.73 6.35 5.51
CA ASP A 111 -21.95 7.18 4.32
C ASP A 111 -20.89 8.29 4.15
N VAL A 112 -19.81 8.25 4.94
CA VAL A 112 -18.72 9.23 4.83
C VAL A 112 -18.09 9.13 3.45
N ASP A 113 -18.09 10.26 2.74
CA ASP A 113 -17.57 10.37 1.40
C ASP A 113 -16.03 10.44 1.42
N TYR A 114 -15.36 9.69 0.55
CA TYR A 114 -13.89 9.76 0.43
C TYR A 114 -13.38 11.17 0.07
N LEU A 115 -14.21 12.07 -0.47
CA LEU A 115 -13.84 13.48 -0.65
C LEU A 115 -13.74 14.26 0.67
N GLU A 116 -14.52 13.88 1.67
CA GLU A 116 -14.37 14.38 3.04
C GLU A 116 -13.07 13.87 3.65
N THR A 117 -12.83 12.56 3.55
CA THR A 117 -11.58 11.94 3.98
C THR A 117 -10.37 12.60 3.34
N TRP A 118 -10.44 12.92 2.04
CA TRP A 118 -9.34 13.56 1.32
C TRP A 118 -8.95 14.92 1.90
N ARG A 119 -9.89 15.73 2.41
CA ARG A 119 -9.56 17.00 3.07
C ARG A 119 -8.72 16.78 4.33
N GLY A 120 -9.00 15.71 5.07
CA GLY A 120 -8.16 15.27 6.19
C GLY A 120 -6.78 14.80 5.74
N MET A 121 -6.67 14.12 4.60
CA MET A 121 -5.38 13.72 4.02
C MET A 121 -4.54 14.95 3.63
N GLU A 122 -5.16 15.98 3.05
CA GLU A 122 -4.50 17.25 2.73
C GLU A 122 -3.99 17.98 3.98
N GLU A 123 -4.73 17.90 5.09
CA GLU A 123 -4.29 18.42 6.39
C GLU A 123 -3.05 17.66 6.91
N CYS A 124 -2.97 16.34 6.73
CA CYS A 124 -1.76 15.57 7.10
C CYS A 124 -0.51 16.07 6.37
N VAL A 125 -0.62 16.44 5.08
CA VAL A 125 0.49 17.06 4.33
C VAL A 125 0.84 18.43 4.90
N ARG A 126 -0.17 19.29 5.16
CA ARG A 126 0.04 20.64 5.71
C ARG A 126 0.70 20.61 7.09
N GLN A 127 0.45 19.59 7.90
CA GLN A 127 1.11 19.38 9.20
C GLN A 127 2.48 18.68 9.09
N GLY A 128 2.95 18.32 7.89
CA GLY A 128 4.23 17.64 7.68
C GLY A 128 4.27 16.19 8.15
N LEU A 129 3.11 15.59 8.45
CA LEU A 129 3.00 14.19 8.92
C LEU A 129 3.28 13.20 7.79
N THR A 130 3.08 13.63 6.55
CA THR A 130 3.45 12.86 5.37
C THR A 130 3.99 13.77 4.27
N ARG A 131 4.92 13.25 3.46
CA ARG A 131 5.47 13.95 2.30
C ARG A 131 4.52 13.95 1.12
N SER A 132 3.78 12.86 0.93
CA SER A 132 2.87 12.64 -0.19
C SER A 132 1.60 11.93 0.23
N ILE A 133 0.50 12.19 -0.45
CA ILE A 133 -0.77 11.48 -0.25
C ILE A 133 -1.25 10.80 -1.53
N GLY A 134 -1.93 9.68 -1.35
CA GLY A 134 -2.48 8.91 -2.46
C GLY A 134 -3.68 8.08 -2.02
N ILE A 135 -4.06 7.16 -2.90
CA ILE A 135 -5.26 6.35 -2.79
C ILE A 135 -4.93 4.89 -3.07
N SER A 136 -5.79 3.98 -2.64
CA SER A 136 -5.67 2.54 -2.89
C SER A 136 -7.05 1.98 -3.21
N ASN A 137 -7.12 1.10 -4.21
CA ASN A 137 -8.38 0.47 -4.67
C ASN A 137 -9.40 1.44 -5.30
N PHE A 138 -8.95 2.58 -5.82
CA PHE A 138 -9.82 3.54 -6.50
C PHE A 138 -9.92 3.24 -8.00
N ASN A 139 -11.14 3.31 -8.54
CA ASN A 139 -11.40 3.21 -9.98
C ASN A 139 -11.32 4.59 -10.68
N SER A 140 -11.38 4.60 -12.02
CA SER A 140 -11.24 5.84 -12.80
C SER A 140 -12.33 6.88 -12.54
N GLU A 141 -13.56 6.46 -12.22
CA GLU A 141 -14.65 7.39 -11.90
C GLU A 141 -14.42 8.09 -10.56
N GLN A 142 -14.01 7.33 -9.54
CA GLN A 142 -13.67 7.85 -8.21
C GLN A 142 -12.46 8.80 -8.28
N ILE A 143 -11.43 8.44 -9.06
CA ILE A 143 -10.27 9.32 -9.28
C ILE A 143 -10.70 10.60 -10.00
N THR A 144 -11.51 10.48 -11.06
CA THR A 144 -12.01 11.65 -11.80
C THR A 144 -12.80 12.58 -10.89
N ARG A 145 -13.63 12.03 -9.99
CA ARG A 145 -14.39 12.80 -9.02
C ARG A 145 -13.47 13.48 -8.00
N LEU A 146 -12.49 12.76 -7.47
CA LEU A 146 -11.50 13.29 -6.53
C LEU A 146 -10.68 14.45 -7.11
N LEU A 147 -10.19 14.30 -8.34
CA LEU A 147 -9.38 15.33 -9.00
C LEU A 147 -10.13 16.66 -9.21
N LYS A 148 -11.47 16.66 -9.25
CA LYS A 148 -12.27 17.89 -9.39
C LYS A 148 -12.28 18.75 -8.12
N SER A 149 -12.06 18.16 -6.95
CA SER A 149 -12.14 18.86 -5.65
C SER A 149 -10.82 18.92 -4.89
N ALA A 150 -9.85 18.07 -5.23
CA ALA A 150 -8.55 18.00 -4.56
C ALA A 150 -7.75 19.30 -4.75
N LYS A 151 -7.27 19.87 -3.64
CA LYS A 151 -6.27 20.94 -3.61
C LYS A 151 -4.86 20.38 -3.75
N ILE A 152 -4.62 19.19 -3.21
CA ILE A 152 -3.42 18.38 -3.42
C ILE A 152 -3.85 17.12 -4.16
N ALA A 153 -3.42 16.96 -5.41
CA ALA A 153 -3.76 15.77 -6.19
C ALA A 153 -3.13 14.49 -5.60
N PRO A 154 -3.82 13.33 -5.66
CA PRO A 154 -3.21 12.05 -5.29
C PRO A 154 -2.00 11.78 -6.19
N VAL A 155 -0.86 11.38 -5.62
CA VAL A 155 0.35 11.08 -6.41
C VAL A 155 0.48 9.60 -6.78
N ASN A 156 -0.28 8.74 -6.11
CA ASN A 156 -0.22 7.30 -6.27
C ASN A 156 -1.62 6.67 -6.16
N ASN A 157 -1.87 5.64 -6.97
CA ASN A 157 -2.95 4.69 -6.78
C ASN A 157 -2.36 3.28 -6.59
N GLN A 158 -2.57 2.68 -5.42
CA GLN A 158 -2.16 1.31 -5.14
C GLN A 158 -3.30 0.33 -5.46
N ILE A 159 -3.10 -0.59 -6.40
CA ILE A 159 -4.14 -1.51 -6.91
C ILE A 159 -3.57 -2.91 -7.16
N GLU A 160 -4.44 -3.92 -7.28
CA GLU A 160 -4.01 -5.27 -7.62
C GLU A 160 -3.53 -5.33 -9.06
N ILE A 161 -2.26 -5.64 -9.27
CA ILE A 161 -1.73 -5.91 -10.60
C ILE A 161 -0.79 -7.10 -10.53
N ASN A 162 -1.04 -8.11 -11.34
CA ASN A 162 -0.21 -9.29 -11.47
C ASN A 162 -0.41 -9.92 -12.86
N ILE A 163 0.20 -11.08 -13.10
CA ILE A 163 0.10 -11.80 -14.37
C ILE A 163 -1.33 -12.28 -14.70
N ASN A 164 -2.23 -12.35 -13.73
CA ASN A 164 -3.63 -12.73 -13.91
C ASN A 164 -4.54 -11.52 -14.14
N LEU A 165 -4.14 -10.33 -13.66
CA LEU A 165 -4.91 -9.09 -13.73
C LEU A 165 -3.97 -7.91 -14.01
N ASN A 166 -3.92 -7.42 -15.25
CA ASN A 166 -2.97 -6.38 -15.66
C ASN A 166 -3.43 -4.94 -15.35
N GLN A 167 -4.75 -4.70 -15.36
CA GLN A 167 -5.37 -3.38 -15.20
C GLN A 167 -4.87 -2.29 -16.17
N GLU A 168 -4.49 -2.66 -17.40
CA GLU A 168 -3.88 -1.77 -18.39
C GLU A 168 -4.62 -0.44 -18.57
N LYS A 169 -5.96 -0.48 -18.69
CA LYS A 169 -6.79 0.72 -18.84
C LYS A 169 -6.67 1.68 -17.65
N LEU A 170 -6.62 1.16 -16.43
CA LEU A 170 -6.52 1.98 -15.22
C LEU A 170 -5.09 2.50 -15.03
N VAL A 171 -4.07 1.72 -15.39
CA VAL A 171 -2.67 2.15 -15.41
C VAL A 171 -2.48 3.33 -16.38
N ASP A 172 -2.98 3.21 -17.61
CA ASP A 172 -2.94 4.27 -18.61
C ASP A 172 -3.71 5.52 -18.17
N PHE A 173 -4.86 5.32 -17.53
CA PHE A 173 -5.64 6.41 -16.95
C PHE A 173 -4.84 7.15 -15.86
N CYS A 174 -4.27 6.43 -14.90
CA CYS A 174 -3.45 7.04 -13.84
C CYS A 174 -2.26 7.82 -14.43
N LYS A 175 -1.56 7.23 -15.41
CA LYS A 175 -0.45 7.86 -16.10
C LYS A 175 -0.84 9.18 -16.78
N LYS A 176 -1.99 9.24 -17.46
CA LYS A 176 -2.51 10.47 -18.09
C LYS A 176 -2.78 11.59 -17.08
N HIS A 177 -3.05 11.23 -15.82
CA HIS A 177 -3.30 12.17 -14.73
C HIS A 177 -2.08 12.41 -13.83
N ASN A 178 -0.87 11.98 -14.24
CA ASN A 178 0.36 12.07 -13.45
C ASN A 178 0.28 11.33 -12.10
N ILE A 179 -0.52 10.28 -12.03
CA ILE A 179 -0.67 9.40 -10.86
C ILE A 179 0.18 8.15 -11.11
N THR A 180 1.15 7.89 -10.24
CA THR A 180 1.93 6.66 -10.28
C THR A 180 1.09 5.47 -9.82
N VAL A 181 1.43 4.25 -10.26
CA VAL A 181 0.73 3.04 -9.84
C VAL A 181 1.65 2.14 -9.03
N THR A 182 1.15 1.66 -7.89
CA THR A 182 1.80 0.63 -7.09
C THR A 182 0.98 -0.65 -7.18
N ALA A 183 1.63 -1.77 -7.45
CA ALA A 183 0.99 -3.07 -7.61
C ALA A 183 1.09 -3.89 -6.32
N TYR A 184 -0.03 -4.00 -5.58
CA TYR A 184 -0.14 -4.97 -4.51
C TYR A 184 -0.45 -6.37 -5.07
N SER A 185 -0.16 -7.40 -4.28
CA SER A 185 -0.24 -8.81 -4.72
C SER A 185 0.44 -9.07 -6.08
N PRO A 186 1.67 -8.58 -6.33
CA PRO A 186 2.27 -8.64 -7.67
C PRO A 186 2.61 -10.06 -8.15
N LEU A 187 2.56 -11.03 -7.24
CA LEU A 187 2.73 -12.46 -7.52
C LEU A 187 1.41 -13.22 -7.60
N GLY A 188 0.25 -12.56 -7.48
CA GLY A 188 -1.08 -13.19 -7.56
C GLY A 188 -1.43 -14.08 -6.36
N GLN A 189 -0.86 -13.79 -5.18
CA GLN A 189 -1.12 -14.54 -3.93
C GLN A 189 -1.02 -16.07 -4.10
N PRO A 190 0.15 -16.62 -4.48
CA PRO A 190 0.30 -18.05 -4.72
C PRO A 190 -0.01 -18.84 -3.44
N GLY A 191 -0.82 -19.90 -3.57
CA GLY A 191 -1.23 -20.74 -2.44
C GLY A 191 -2.31 -20.14 -1.53
N ASN A 192 -3.03 -19.12 -1.97
CA ASN A 192 -4.17 -18.60 -1.21
C ASN A 192 -5.27 -19.67 -1.03
N SER A 193 -5.97 -19.61 0.11
CA SER A 193 -7.05 -20.54 0.46
C SER A 193 -8.34 -20.34 -0.35
N SER A 194 -8.43 -19.23 -1.10
CA SER A 194 -9.58 -18.92 -1.94
C SER A 194 -9.62 -19.76 -3.23
N GLY A 195 -8.57 -20.54 -3.53
CA GLY A 195 -8.51 -21.42 -4.68
C GLY A 195 -8.44 -20.68 -6.03
N MET A 196 -8.07 -19.39 -6.02
CA MET A 196 -7.90 -18.64 -7.25
C MET A 196 -6.68 -19.16 -8.01
N ASP A 197 -6.88 -19.50 -9.28
CA ASP A 197 -5.81 -19.97 -10.16
C ASP A 197 -4.72 -18.91 -10.31
N ASN A 198 -3.47 -19.35 -10.26
CA ASN A 198 -2.31 -18.47 -10.36
C ASN A 198 -1.39 -18.95 -11.49
N LYS A 199 -1.23 -18.10 -12.52
CA LYS A 199 -0.49 -18.43 -13.73
C LYS A 199 1.04 -18.40 -13.59
N LEU A 200 1.58 -18.30 -12.37
CA LEU A 200 3.03 -18.26 -12.13
C LEU A 200 3.72 -19.50 -12.69
N ASP A 201 3.06 -20.66 -12.60
CA ASP A 201 3.57 -21.93 -13.11
C ASP A 201 3.07 -22.27 -14.51
N SER A 202 2.49 -21.31 -15.24
CA SER A 202 2.03 -21.54 -16.61
C SER A 202 3.21 -21.86 -17.55
N PRO A 203 3.01 -22.67 -18.61
CA PRO A 203 4.09 -23.07 -19.52
C PRO A 203 4.86 -21.89 -20.11
N LEU A 204 4.17 -20.79 -20.42
CA LEU A 204 4.80 -19.58 -20.93
C LEU A 204 5.73 -18.94 -19.90
N ILE A 205 5.31 -18.79 -18.65
CA ILE A 205 6.14 -18.19 -17.60
C ILE A 205 7.35 -19.09 -17.31
N LEU A 206 7.17 -20.42 -17.25
CA LEU A 206 8.26 -21.37 -17.09
C LEU A 206 9.26 -21.32 -18.26
N GLN A 207 8.77 -21.19 -19.49
CA GLN A 207 9.63 -21.02 -20.67
C GLN A 207 10.45 -19.73 -20.59
N LEU A 208 9.83 -18.60 -20.18
CA LEU A 208 10.53 -17.32 -20.01
C LEU A 208 11.54 -17.37 -18.87
N ALA A 209 11.18 -17.98 -17.74
CA ALA A 209 12.07 -18.23 -16.60
C ALA A 209 13.33 -18.99 -17.05
N LYS A 210 13.17 -20.08 -17.80
CA LYS A 210 14.28 -20.84 -18.39
C LYS A 210 15.10 -19.99 -19.37
N LYS A 211 14.45 -19.29 -20.29
CA LYS A 211 15.11 -18.44 -21.31
C LYS A 211 16.01 -17.38 -20.67
N TYR A 212 15.54 -16.71 -19.63
CA TYR A 212 16.25 -15.60 -18.98
C TYR A 212 17.09 -16.02 -17.76
N LYS A 213 17.12 -17.31 -17.41
CA LYS A 213 17.79 -17.83 -16.21
C LYS A 213 17.32 -17.10 -14.93
N LYS A 214 15.99 -16.99 -14.79
CA LYS A 214 15.31 -16.33 -13.67
C LYS A 214 14.20 -17.23 -13.12
N THR A 215 13.68 -16.91 -11.95
CA THR A 215 12.51 -17.61 -11.38
C THR A 215 11.20 -17.08 -11.98
N PRO A 216 10.10 -17.85 -11.94
CA PRO A 216 8.77 -17.36 -12.30
C PRO A 216 8.38 -16.07 -11.59
N ALA A 217 8.68 -15.96 -10.30
CA ALA A 217 8.44 -14.75 -9.52
C ALA A 217 9.23 -13.55 -10.06
N GLN A 218 10.51 -13.72 -10.42
CA GLN A 218 11.30 -12.64 -11.02
C GLN A 218 10.75 -12.22 -12.38
N ILE A 219 10.25 -13.16 -13.19
CA ILE A 219 9.57 -12.85 -14.46
C ILE A 219 8.29 -12.05 -14.21
N ALA A 220 7.44 -12.46 -13.26
CA ALA A 220 6.20 -11.76 -12.93
C ALA A 220 6.45 -10.34 -12.39
N LEU A 221 7.41 -10.17 -11.48
CA LEU A 221 7.77 -8.85 -10.96
C LEU A 221 8.32 -7.94 -12.06
N ARG A 222 9.14 -8.49 -12.96
CA ARG A 222 9.66 -7.73 -14.10
C ARG A 222 8.55 -7.33 -15.07
N TYR A 223 7.57 -8.20 -15.30
CA TYR A 223 6.37 -7.89 -16.08
C TYR A 223 5.60 -6.73 -15.48
N VAL A 224 5.24 -6.78 -14.19
CA VAL A 224 4.51 -5.71 -13.50
C VAL A 224 5.26 -4.37 -13.58
N TYR A 225 6.56 -4.38 -13.34
CA TYR A 225 7.41 -3.20 -13.47
C TYR A 225 7.38 -2.61 -14.89
N GLN A 226 7.54 -3.44 -15.91
CA GLN A 226 7.51 -2.98 -17.31
C GLN A 226 6.11 -2.58 -17.77
N HIS A 227 5.06 -3.07 -17.11
CA HIS A 227 3.68 -2.65 -17.34
C HIS A 227 3.37 -1.25 -16.78
N GLY A 228 4.31 -0.63 -16.05
CA GLY A 228 4.18 0.75 -15.58
C GLY A 228 3.73 0.87 -14.13
N ALA A 229 3.77 -0.21 -13.35
CA ALA A 229 3.46 -0.21 -11.92
C ALA A 229 4.65 -0.66 -11.08
N ALA A 230 4.86 -0.04 -9.91
CA ALA A 230 5.88 -0.45 -8.95
C ALA A 230 5.39 -1.68 -8.16
N PRO A 231 6.01 -2.87 -8.29
CA PRO A 231 5.59 -4.04 -7.53
C PRO A 231 6.07 -3.98 -6.07
N ILE A 232 5.20 -4.34 -5.13
CA ILE A 232 5.51 -4.47 -3.69
C ILE A 232 5.33 -5.93 -3.21
N PRO A 233 6.23 -6.86 -3.59
CA PRO A 233 6.13 -8.26 -3.17
C PRO A 233 6.38 -8.42 -1.67
N LYS A 234 5.58 -9.26 -1.02
CA LYS A 234 5.77 -9.64 0.39
C LYS A 234 6.44 -11.01 0.49
N SER A 235 7.53 -11.09 1.25
CA SER A 235 8.12 -12.34 1.73
C SER A 235 8.49 -12.17 3.21
N VAL A 236 8.33 -13.25 3.99
CA VAL A 236 8.90 -13.37 5.35
C VAL A 236 9.78 -14.60 5.46
N THR A 237 10.07 -15.25 4.32
CA THR A 237 11.05 -16.32 4.24
C THR A 237 12.41 -15.67 4.15
N THR A 238 13.23 -15.94 5.16
CA THR A 238 14.56 -15.38 5.40
C THR A 238 15.61 -16.47 5.24
#